data_AF-A0A6P8YG48-F1
#
_entry.id   AF-A0A6P8YG48-F1
#
_cell.length_a   1.000
_cell.length_b   1.000
_cell.length_c   1.000
_cell.angle_alpha   90.00
_cell.angle_beta   90.00
_cell.angle_gamma   90.00
#
_symmetry.space_group_name_H-M   'P 1'
#
loop_
_entity.id
_entity.type
_entity.pdbx_description
1 polymer ?
#
loop_
_entity_poly.entity_id
_entity_poly.type
_entity_poly.pdbx_seq_one_letter_code
_entity_poly.pdbx_strand_id
1 'polypeptide(L)'
;MQAAAAPKSKPKPADTGYDETVPVNEVYRGIPYAMPPVGSLRFMPPVSGALWQGVRLAEHFAPVCPQRLPDISNDTAARERMPRGRLETLRRLLPHLQHQDEDCLYLNIYAPSQVIFSNLKEK
;
A
#
# COMPACT_ATOMS: atom_id res chain seq x y z
N MET A 1 -35.98 -46.77 1.01
CA MET A 1 -35.33 -46.09 -0.14
C MET A 1 -34.58 -44.89 0.39
N GLN A 2 -33.30 -45.04 0.73
CA GLN A 2 -32.43 -43.93 1.11
C GLN A 2 -31.45 -43.72 -0.05
N ALA A 3 -31.55 -42.57 -0.70
CA ALA A 3 -30.59 -42.13 -1.70
C ALA A 3 -29.36 -41.58 -0.95
N ALA A 4 -28.21 -42.21 -1.13
CA ALA A 4 -26.93 -41.69 -0.66
C ALA A 4 -26.49 -40.55 -1.59
N ALA A 5 -26.20 -39.38 -1.00
CA ALA A 5 -25.74 -38.20 -1.71
C ALA A 5 -24.32 -38.40 -2.26
N ALA A 6 -24.10 -37.97 -3.51
CA ALA A 6 -22.80 -37.98 -4.17
C ALA A 6 -21.79 -37.07 -3.43
N PRO A 7 -20.48 -37.44 -3.41
CA PRO A 7 -19.46 -36.61 -2.80
C PRO A 7 -19.31 -35.30 -3.59
N LYS A 8 -19.49 -34.17 -2.91
CA LYS A 8 -19.27 -32.83 -3.47
C LYS A 8 -17.80 -32.70 -3.88
N SER A 9 -17.56 -32.41 -5.16
CA SER A 9 -16.22 -32.09 -5.66
C SER A 9 -15.66 -30.89 -4.91
N LYS A 10 -14.39 -30.97 -4.51
CA LYS A 10 -13.68 -29.83 -3.93
C LYS A 10 -13.70 -28.67 -4.94
N PRO A 11 -13.95 -27.42 -4.52
CA PRO A 11 -13.85 -26.28 -5.41
C PRO A 11 -12.43 -26.20 -5.96
N LYS A 12 -12.32 -26.09 -7.28
CA LYS A 12 -11.06 -25.92 -8.01
C LYS A 12 -10.40 -24.62 -7.49
N PRO A 13 -9.11 -24.61 -7.12
CA PRO A 13 -8.44 -23.36 -6.77
C PRO A 13 -8.58 -22.41 -7.95
N ALA A 14 -8.97 -21.16 -7.66
CA ALA A 14 -9.02 -20.09 -8.63
C ALA A 14 -7.67 -20.03 -9.35
N ASP A 15 -7.71 -19.86 -10.66
CA ASP A 15 -6.57 -19.69 -11.54
C ASP A 15 -5.89 -18.34 -11.20
N THR A 16 -5.24 -18.28 -10.03
CA THR A 16 -4.35 -17.18 -9.67
C THR A 16 -3.06 -17.45 -10.42
N GLY A 17 -2.96 -16.93 -11.64
CA GLY A 17 -1.72 -16.88 -12.39
C GLY A 17 -0.68 -16.08 -11.62
N TYR A 18 -0.01 -16.73 -10.68
CA TYR A 18 1.26 -16.28 -10.14
C TYR A 18 2.30 -16.60 -11.21
N ASP A 19 2.81 -15.56 -11.86
CA ASP A 19 4.04 -15.64 -12.63
C ASP A 19 5.17 -16.04 -11.66
N GLU A 20 5.63 -17.28 -11.77
CA GLU A 20 6.68 -17.85 -10.90
C GLU A 20 8.00 -17.06 -10.96
N THR A 21 8.16 -16.14 -11.91
CA THR A 21 9.35 -15.29 -12.03
C THR A 21 9.32 -14.04 -11.14
N VAL A 22 8.18 -13.70 -10.56
CA VAL A 22 8.05 -12.53 -9.67
C VAL A 22 8.25 -12.97 -8.22
N PRO A 23 9.27 -12.45 -7.50
CA PRO A 23 9.46 -12.79 -6.10
C PRO A 23 8.24 -12.35 -5.28
N VAL A 24 7.64 -13.31 -4.58
CA VAL A 24 6.54 -13.05 -3.65
C VAL A 24 7.08 -12.16 -2.53
N ASN A 25 6.39 -11.07 -2.23
CA ASN A 25 6.74 -10.16 -1.14
C ASN A 25 5.72 -10.23 -0.01
N GLU A 26 6.21 -10.18 1.22
CA GLU A 26 5.43 -9.77 2.38
C GLU A 26 5.32 -8.25 2.41
N VAL A 27 4.09 -7.75 2.54
CA VAL A 27 3.80 -6.32 2.41
C VAL A 27 3.06 -5.83 3.64
N TYR A 28 3.63 -4.82 4.31
CA TYR A 28 3.06 -4.15 5.47
C TYR A 28 2.88 -2.68 5.16
N ARG A 29 1.65 -2.17 5.18
CA ARG A 29 1.29 -0.80 4.81
C ARG A 29 0.72 -0.04 5.99
N GLY A 30 1.03 1.26 6.06
CA GLY A 30 0.47 2.14 7.08
C GLY A 30 0.99 1.86 8.50
N ILE A 31 2.28 1.53 8.63
CA ILE A 31 2.94 1.33 9.94
C ILE A 31 3.35 2.69 10.52
N PRO A 32 2.81 3.13 11.67
CA PRO A 32 3.20 4.40 12.29
C PRO A 32 4.65 4.32 12.79
N TYR A 33 5.46 5.32 12.49
CA TYR A 33 6.85 5.40 12.96
C TYR A 33 7.12 6.54 13.94
N ALA A 34 6.18 7.49 14.06
CA ALA A 34 6.26 8.63 14.95
C ALA A 34 4.84 9.01 15.44
N MET A 35 4.77 9.87 16.46
CA MET A 35 3.50 10.48 16.88
C MET A 35 2.99 11.45 15.81
N PRO A 36 1.66 11.60 15.64
CA PRO A 36 1.10 12.57 14.71
C PRO A 36 1.62 13.99 14.98
N PRO A 37 2.17 14.70 13.98
CA PRO A 37 2.77 16.02 14.14
C PRO A 37 1.72 17.15 14.15
N VAL A 38 0.63 16.94 14.91
CA VAL A 38 -0.53 17.83 14.99
C VAL A 38 -0.51 18.65 16.28
N GLY A 39 -1.25 19.77 16.30
CA GLY A 39 -1.40 20.59 17.51
C GLY A 39 -0.06 21.10 18.05
N SER A 40 0.25 20.80 19.30
CA SER A 40 1.51 21.21 19.96
C SER A 40 2.76 20.54 19.41
N LEU A 41 2.62 19.45 18.63
CA LEU A 41 3.75 18.78 17.97
C LEU A 41 4.02 19.32 16.57
N ARG A 42 3.19 20.24 16.08
CA ARG A 42 3.42 20.87 14.77
C ARG A 42 4.71 21.70 14.80
N PHE A 43 5.54 21.55 13.78
CA PHE A 43 6.86 22.18 13.65
C PHE A 43 7.89 21.78 14.72
N MET A 44 7.60 20.74 15.50
CA MET A 44 8.56 20.11 16.40
C MET A 44 9.23 18.92 15.70
N PRO A 45 10.42 18.49 16.18
CA PRO A 45 11.00 17.22 15.76
C PRO A 45 10.01 16.06 15.98
N PRO A 46 9.98 15.05 15.08
CA PRO A 46 9.16 13.87 15.29
C PRO A 46 9.46 13.18 16.61
N VAL A 47 8.43 12.85 17.36
CA VAL A 47 8.53 12.10 18.62
C VAL A 47 8.25 10.63 18.33
N SER A 48 8.96 9.73 19.01
CA SER A 48 8.74 8.28 18.89
C SER A 48 7.26 7.93 19.05
N GLY A 49 6.72 7.12 18.13
CA GLY A 49 5.30 6.77 18.10
C GLY A 49 4.84 6.02 19.34
N ALA A 50 3.55 6.16 19.65
CA ALA A 50 2.94 5.38 20.72
C ALA A 50 2.97 3.90 20.38
N LEU A 51 3.45 3.08 21.32
CA LEU A 51 3.32 1.63 21.24
C LEU A 51 1.83 1.27 21.27
N TRP A 52 1.39 0.41 20.33
CA TRP A 52 0.04 -0.15 20.38
C TRP A 52 0.06 -1.47 21.16
N GLN A 53 -1.07 -1.84 21.78
CA GLN A 53 -1.22 -3.17 22.38
C GLN A 53 -1.73 -4.17 21.33
N GLY A 54 -1.19 -5.39 21.38
CA GLY A 54 -1.63 -6.48 20.51
C GLY A 54 -1.16 -6.35 19.06
N VAL A 55 -1.94 -6.94 18.14
CA VAL A 55 -1.62 -6.99 16.70
C VAL A 55 -2.34 -5.86 15.98
N ARG A 56 -1.61 -5.12 15.14
CA ARG A 56 -2.16 -4.09 14.25
C ARG A 56 -2.23 -4.63 12.83
N LEU A 57 -3.38 -4.45 12.18
CA LEU A 57 -3.56 -4.79 10.78
C LEU A 57 -2.84 -3.75 9.89
N ALA A 58 -1.95 -4.23 9.02
CA ALA A 58 -1.08 -3.40 8.16
C ALA A 58 -1.37 -3.62 6.66
N GLU A 59 -2.66 -3.62 6.30
CA GLU A 59 -3.09 -3.97 4.95
C GLU A 59 -3.34 -2.76 4.05
N HIS A 60 -3.47 -1.56 4.61
CA HIS A 60 -3.93 -0.37 3.89
C HIS A 60 -2.91 0.76 3.97
N PHE A 61 -2.84 1.57 2.91
CA PHE A 61 -2.04 2.80 2.95
C PHE A 61 -2.65 3.81 3.92
N ALA A 62 -1.79 4.43 4.73
CA ALA A 62 -2.15 5.56 5.57
C ALA A 62 -2.26 6.87 4.74
N PRO A 63 -2.81 7.96 5.31
CA PRO A 63 -2.85 9.25 4.63
C PRO A 63 -1.45 9.72 4.19
N VAL A 64 -1.39 10.38 3.03
CA VAL A 64 -0.18 11.10 2.60
C VAL A 64 -0.11 12.46 3.30
N CYS A 65 1.09 13.03 3.40
CA CYS A 65 1.23 14.36 4.00
C CYS A 65 0.58 15.46 3.17
N PRO A 66 0.15 16.57 3.79
CA PRO A 66 -0.52 17.66 3.09
C PRO A 66 0.42 18.30 2.07
N GLN A 67 -0.04 18.39 0.82
CA GLN A 67 0.70 18.95 -0.30
C GLN A 67 -0.24 19.71 -1.24
N ARG A 68 0.25 20.81 -1.80
CA ARG A 68 -0.49 21.56 -2.82
C ARG A 68 -0.34 20.87 -4.17
N LEU A 69 -1.35 20.09 -4.55
CA LEU A 69 -1.39 19.40 -5.82
C LEU A 69 -1.67 20.39 -6.98
N PRO A 70 -0.99 20.27 -8.12
CA PRO A 70 -1.32 21.04 -9.31
C PRO A 70 -2.72 20.67 -9.82
N ASP A 71 -3.52 21.67 -10.18
CA ASP A 71 -4.78 21.43 -10.88
C ASP A 71 -4.50 20.98 -12.31
N ILE A 72 -4.99 19.79 -12.65
CA ILE A 72 -4.90 19.18 -13.98
C ILE A 72 -6.26 18.89 -14.61
N SER A 73 -7.35 19.45 -14.03
CA SER A 73 -8.70 19.27 -14.56
C SER A 73 -8.83 19.74 -16.01
N ASN A 74 -8.12 20.81 -16.37
CA ASN A 74 -8.00 21.32 -17.74
C ASN A 74 -6.66 20.89 -18.37
N ASP A 75 -6.72 19.95 -19.33
CA ASP A 75 -5.53 19.43 -20.02
C ASP A 75 -4.74 20.52 -20.75
N THR A 76 -5.41 21.42 -21.46
CA THR A 76 -4.75 22.49 -22.23
C THR A 76 -3.97 23.41 -21.30
N ALA A 77 -4.61 23.90 -20.24
CA ALA A 77 -3.97 24.77 -19.25
C ALA A 77 -2.84 24.04 -18.49
N ALA A 78 -3.01 22.75 -18.22
CA ALA A 78 -1.96 21.96 -17.58
C ALA A 78 -0.73 21.81 -18.48
N ARG A 79 -0.91 21.56 -19.78
CA ARG A 79 0.17 21.38 -20.76
C ARG A 79 0.96 22.66 -21.04
N GLU A 80 0.34 23.82 -20.86
CA GLU A 80 1.03 25.11 -20.90
C GLU A 80 1.94 25.31 -19.67
N ARG A 81 1.50 24.82 -18.50
CA ARG A 81 2.21 24.99 -17.22
C ARG A 81 3.28 23.92 -16.98
N MET A 82 3.19 22.75 -17.59
CA MET A 82 4.14 21.67 -17.36
C MET A 82 4.38 20.76 -18.57
N PRO A 83 5.57 20.12 -18.66
CA PRO A 83 5.88 19.16 -19.71
C PRO A 83 4.94 17.96 -19.72
N ARG A 84 4.74 17.35 -20.90
CA ARG A 84 3.87 16.17 -21.08
C ARG A 84 4.21 15.02 -20.13
N GLY A 85 5.50 14.73 -19.92
CA GLY A 85 5.94 13.67 -19.01
C GLY A 85 5.53 13.93 -17.56
N ARG A 86 5.64 15.18 -17.09
CA ARG A 86 5.21 15.55 -15.74
C ARG A 86 3.70 15.42 -15.57
N LEU A 87 2.92 15.84 -16.58
CA LEU A 87 1.47 15.70 -16.56
C LEU A 87 1.05 14.23 -16.48
N GLU A 88 1.70 13.36 -17.26
CA GLU A 88 1.44 11.93 -17.23
C GLU A 88 1.81 11.30 -15.88
N THR A 89 2.95 11.67 -15.30
CA THR A 89 3.32 11.24 -13.94
C THR A 89 2.27 11.68 -12.92
N LEU A 90 1.83 12.93 -12.95
CA LEU A 90 0.81 13.44 -12.02
C LEU A 90 -0.52 12.71 -12.18
N ARG A 91 -0.96 12.42 -13.41
CA ARG A 91 -2.18 11.63 -13.66
C ARG A 91 -2.16 10.28 -12.97
N ARG A 92 -1.01 9.60 -12.98
CA ARG A 92 -0.84 8.29 -12.32
C ARG A 92 -0.79 8.40 -10.81
N LEU A 93 -0.19 9.46 -10.28
CA LEU A 93 -0.01 9.63 -8.84
C LEU A 93 -1.26 10.18 -8.15
N LEU A 94 -2.02 11.06 -8.80
CA LEU A 94 -3.11 11.80 -8.17
C LEU A 94 -4.12 10.94 -7.41
N PRO A 95 -4.59 9.77 -7.91
CA PRO A 95 -5.49 8.91 -7.15
C PRO A 95 -4.92 8.49 -5.78
N HIS A 96 -3.59 8.34 -5.68
CA HIS A 96 -2.90 7.97 -4.44
C HIS A 96 -2.63 9.16 -3.51
N LEU A 97 -2.81 10.39 -3.98
CA LEU A 97 -2.54 11.62 -3.25
C LEU A 97 -3.81 12.34 -2.76
N GLN A 98 -4.99 11.75 -2.98
CA GLN A 98 -6.27 12.36 -2.60
C GLN A 98 -6.48 12.37 -1.08
N HIS A 99 -6.04 11.32 -0.39
CA HIS A 99 -6.22 11.18 1.05
C HIS A 99 -5.04 11.80 1.81
N GLN A 100 -5.17 13.10 2.13
CA GLN A 100 -4.16 13.87 2.86
C GLN A 100 -4.61 14.20 4.28
N ASP A 101 -3.67 14.07 5.23
CA ASP A 101 -3.86 14.45 6.64
C ASP A 101 -2.52 14.92 7.23
N GLU A 102 -2.54 15.77 8.28
CA GLU A 102 -1.33 16.08 9.05
C GLU A 102 -0.84 14.86 9.84
N ASP A 103 -1.73 13.92 10.20
CA ASP A 103 -1.33 12.58 10.67
C ASP A 103 -0.90 11.67 9.50
N CYS A 104 0.34 11.86 9.03
CA CYS A 104 0.89 11.17 7.86
C CYS A 104 2.23 10.45 8.12
N LEU A 105 2.67 10.31 9.37
CA LEU A 105 3.97 9.71 9.71
C LEU A 105 3.91 8.18 9.75
N TYR A 106 3.71 7.59 8.57
CA TYR A 106 3.59 6.16 8.34
C TYR A 106 4.58 5.66 7.29
N LEU A 107 5.00 4.40 7.41
CA LEU A 107 5.87 3.71 6.47
C LEU A 107 5.17 2.49 5.86
N ASN A 108 5.66 2.09 4.69
CA ASN A 108 5.30 0.84 4.05
C ASN A 108 6.57 -0.02 3.93
N ILE A 109 6.49 -1.29 4.31
CA ILE A 109 7.59 -2.25 4.34
C ILE A 109 7.29 -3.35 3.33
N TYR A 110 8.24 -3.61 2.44
CA TYR A 110 8.18 -4.67 1.44
C TYR A 110 9.39 -5.57 1.66
N ALA A 111 9.13 -6.80 2.10
CA ALA A 111 10.17 -7.79 2.36
C ALA A 111 9.99 -8.99 1.41
N PRO A 112 11.06 -9.54 0.83
CA PRO A 112 10.94 -10.76 0.04
C PRO A 112 10.46 -11.92 0.92
N SER A 113 9.50 -12.70 0.43
CA SER A 113 8.98 -13.86 1.15
C SER A 113 10.05 -14.94 1.22
N GLN A 114 10.24 -15.51 2.41
CA GLN A 114 11.22 -16.58 2.63
C GLN A 114 10.77 -17.94 2.08
N VAL A 115 9.51 -18.07 1.67
CA VAL A 115 8.90 -19.33 1.22
C VAL A 115 9.60 -19.93 -0.01
N ILE A 116 10.24 -19.10 -0.84
CA ILE A 116 11.00 -19.58 -2.02
C ILE A 116 12.40 -20.09 -1.62
N PHE A 117 13.01 -19.55 -0.55
CA PHE A 117 14.37 -19.89 -0.15
C PHE A 117 14.51 -21.20 0.63
N SER A 118 13.43 -21.71 1.23
CA SER A 118 13.43 -23.02 1.90
C SER A 118 13.45 -24.18 0.91
N ASN A 119 12.80 -24.04 -0.25
CA ASN A 119 12.71 -25.10 -1.26
C ASN A 119 13.97 -25.22 -2.15
N LEU A 120 14.91 -24.28 -2.03
CA LEU A 120 16.18 -24.30 -2.77
C LEU A 120 17.36 -24.86 -1.96
N LYS A 121 17.16 -25.20 -0.68
CA LYS A 121 18.23 -25.76 0.18
C LYS A 121 18.24 -27.29 0.27
N GLU A 122 17.37 -28.00 -0.44
CA GLU A 122 17.30 -29.47 -0.45
C GLU A 122 17.74 -30.12 -1.79
N LYS A 123 18.60 -29.45 -2.58
CA LYS A 123 19.26 -30.10 -3.73
C LYS A 123 20.77 -29.99 -3.65
#